data_AF-N9GSZ8-F1
#
_entry.id   AF-N9GSZ8-F1
#
_cell.length_a   1.000
_cell.length_b   1.000
_cell.length_c   1.000
_cell.angle_alpha   90.00
_cell.angle_beta   90.00
_cell.angle_gamma   90.00
#
_symmetry.space_group_name_H-M   'P 1'
#
loop_
_entity.id
_entity.type
_entity.pdbx_description
1 polymer ?
#
loop_
_entity_poly.entity_id
_entity_poly.type
_entity_poly.pdbx_seq_one_letter_code
_entity_poly.pdbx_strand_id
1 'polypeptide(L)'
;MKFVVYREKIYTLENVMNTMQKGFTLIELMIVVAIIGILAAIAIPAYQDYTVRAQVSEGLSLSSGLKTAVGDFYSTTGRWAADNAEAICGQTPAPANCTVGAAATDNTGNYVSQIAVQTGNIIITYSATAPQKASQAIDAQILTLRPGVDAAGNITWVCGTATAPSSLTMATAPTTPTDIESRYLPASCKI
;
A
#
# COMPACT_ATOMS: atom_id res chain seq x y z
N MET A 1 -30.70 77.34 -26.84
CA MET A 1 -29.42 77.12 -26.13
C MET A 1 -29.40 75.79 -25.34
N LYS A 2 -30.01 74.71 -25.87
CA LYS A 2 -30.06 73.37 -25.21
C LYS A 2 -29.46 72.23 -26.07
N PHE A 3 -28.78 72.56 -27.18
CA PHE A 3 -28.30 71.58 -28.15
C PHE A 3 -26.77 71.32 -28.11
N VAL A 4 -26.01 72.04 -27.28
CA VAL A 4 -24.53 71.92 -27.23
C VAL A 4 -24.06 70.93 -26.16
N VAL A 5 -24.88 70.60 -25.16
CA VAL A 5 -24.43 69.82 -23.98
C VAL A 5 -24.53 68.30 -24.17
N TYR A 6 -25.22 67.80 -25.19
CA TYR A 6 -25.35 66.34 -25.42
C TYR A 6 -24.24 65.73 -26.31
N ARG A 7 -23.34 66.53 -26.90
CA ARG A 7 -22.26 66.03 -27.76
C ARG A 7 -20.97 65.68 -27.03
N GLU A 8 -20.83 65.94 -25.72
CA GLU A 8 -19.64 65.54 -24.96
C GLU A 8 -19.78 64.19 -24.22
N LYS A 9 -21.01 63.74 -23.92
CA LYS A 9 -21.23 62.48 -23.18
C LYS A 9 -21.20 61.20 -24.03
N ILE A 10 -20.98 61.29 -25.35
CA ILE A 10 -20.95 60.10 -26.23
C ILE A 10 -19.56 59.44 -26.30
N TYR A 11 -18.48 60.11 -25.88
CA TYR A 11 -17.11 59.62 -26.12
C TYR A 11 -16.44 58.84 -24.98
N THR A 12 -17.13 58.49 -23.89
CA THR A 12 -16.51 57.84 -22.72
C THR A 12 -16.97 56.41 -22.42
N LEU A 13 -17.78 55.76 -23.26
CA LEU A 13 -18.22 54.37 -23.06
C LEU A 13 -17.84 53.39 -24.18
N GLU A 14 -16.92 53.75 -25.06
CA GLU A 14 -16.41 52.83 -26.10
C GLU A 14 -14.91 52.66 -25.99
N ASN A 15 -14.44 52.29 -24.79
CA ASN A 15 -13.10 51.76 -24.60
C ASN A 15 -13.13 50.65 -23.54
N VAL A 16 -14.10 49.74 -23.66
CA VAL A 16 -13.90 48.37 -23.17
C VAL A 16 -12.79 47.81 -24.04
N MET A 17 -11.58 47.93 -23.52
CA MET A 17 -10.34 47.39 -24.04
C MET A 17 -10.61 46.00 -24.64
N ASN A 18 -10.69 45.93 -25.96
CA ASN A 18 -10.70 44.67 -26.70
C ASN A 18 -9.30 44.08 -26.54
N THR A 19 -9.05 43.49 -25.38
CA THR A 19 -7.88 42.64 -25.16
C THR A 19 -8.01 41.52 -26.17
N MET A 20 -7.23 41.59 -27.26
CA MET A 20 -7.18 40.54 -28.27
C MET A 20 -6.92 39.22 -27.54
N GLN A 21 -7.95 38.38 -27.40
CA GLN A 21 -7.77 37.02 -26.93
C GLN A 21 -6.94 36.31 -27.99
N LYS A 22 -5.63 36.19 -27.75
CA LYS A 22 -4.77 35.25 -28.47
C LYS A 22 -5.24 33.85 -28.12
N GLY A 23 -6.14 33.30 -28.95
CA GLY A 23 -6.58 31.91 -28.85
C GLY A 23 -5.43 30.96 -29.18
N PHE A 24 -5.39 29.82 -28.49
CA PHE A 24 -4.52 28.71 -28.83
C PHE A 24 -4.91 28.18 -30.22
N THR A 25 -3.95 27.95 -31.11
CA THR A 25 -4.27 27.38 -32.43
C THR A 25 -4.61 25.90 -32.29
N LEU A 26 -5.49 25.41 -33.17
CA LEU A 26 -5.89 23.99 -33.17
C LEU A 26 -4.67 23.08 -33.40
N ILE A 27 -3.70 23.53 -34.19
CA ILE A 27 -2.46 22.81 -34.46
C ILE A 27 -1.53 22.75 -33.24
N GLU A 28 -1.42 23.84 -32.46
CA GLU A 28 -0.67 23.82 -31.20
C GLU A 28 -1.29 22.83 -30.21
N LEU A 29 -2.62 22.80 -30.12
CA LEU A 29 -3.30 21.87 -29.23
C LEU A 29 -3.11 20.40 -29.66
N MET A 30 -3.15 20.11 -30.96
CA MET A 30 -2.90 18.76 -31.47
C MET A 30 -1.50 18.25 -31.14
N ILE A 31 -0.48 19.10 -31.28
CA ILE A 31 0.91 18.71 -30.96
C ILE A 31 1.06 18.46 -29.46
N VAL A 32 0.45 19.31 -28.61
CA VAL A 32 0.49 19.13 -27.16
C VAL A 32 -0.15 17.81 -26.75
N VAL A 33 -1.33 17.48 -27.29
CA VAL A 33 -2.00 16.20 -27.01
C VAL A 33 -1.18 15.01 -27.50
N ALA A 34 -0.52 15.12 -28.66
CA ALA A 34 0.36 14.06 -29.16
C ALA A 34 1.54 13.79 -28.22
N ILE A 35 2.19 14.84 -27.71
CA ILE A 35 3.31 14.70 -26.76
C ILE A 35 2.82 14.11 -25.43
N ILE A 36 1.71 14.62 -24.88
CA ILE A 36 1.12 14.09 -23.64
C ILE A 36 0.74 12.62 -23.80
N GLY A 37 0.20 12.22 -24.97
CA GLY A 37 -0.15 10.83 -25.27
C GLY A 37 1.06 9.89 -25.19
N ILE A 38 2.20 10.29 -25.76
CA ILE A 38 3.44 9.49 -25.70
C ILE A 38 3.95 9.38 -24.26
N LEU A 39 3.98 10.49 -23.51
CA LEU A 39 4.43 10.49 -22.12
C LEU A 39 3.51 9.63 -21.24
N ALA A 40 2.20 9.71 -21.43
CA ALA A 40 1.21 8.95 -20.67
C ALA A 40 1.34 7.44 -20.92
N ALA A 41 1.63 7.01 -22.15
CA ALA A 41 1.80 5.59 -22.48
C ALA A 41 2.94 4.93 -21.69
N ILE A 42 4.01 5.69 -21.38
CA ILE A 42 5.14 5.20 -20.57
C ILE A 42 4.88 5.39 -19.07
N ALA A 43 4.28 6.52 -18.69
CA ALA A 43 4.10 6.89 -17.29
C ALA A 43 3.00 6.08 -16.58
N ILE A 44 1.89 5.75 -17.26
CA ILE A 44 0.74 5.08 -16.64
C ILE A 44 1.11 3.70 -16.09
N PRO A 45 1.75 2.79 -16.86
CA PRO A 45 2.13 1.47 -16.33
C PRO A 45 3.09 1.57 -15.13
N ALA A 46 4.08 2.47 -15.20
CA ALA A 46 5.03 2.68 -14.11
C ALA A 46 4.34 3.24 -12.84
N TYR A 47 3.38 4.14 -13.00
CA TYR A 47 2.60 4.70 -11.89
C TYR A 47 1.68 3.65 -11.25
N GLN A 48 1.09 2.75 -12.06
CA GLN A 48 0.32 1.62 -11.55
C GLN A 48 1.20 0.72 -10.67
N ASP A 49 2.39 0.33 -11.13
CA ASP A 49 3.30 -0.49 -10.33
C ASP A 49 3.71 0.20 -9.01
N TYR A 50 3.92 1.52 -9.03
CA TYR A 50 4.21 2.30 -7.83
C TYR A 50 3.04 2.30 -6.84
N THR A 51 1.82 2.52 -7.31
CA THR A 51 0.64 2.54 -6.44
C THR A 51 0.35 1.15 -5.85
N VAL A 52 0.52 0.08 -6.62
CA VAL A 52 0.40 -1.29 -6.11
C VAL A 52 1.45 -1.57 -5.03
N ARG A 53 2.71 -1.17 -5.23
CA ARG A 53 3.76 -1.32 -4.19
C ARG A 53 3.44 -0.56 -2.91
N ALA A 54 2.81 0.61 -3.03
CA ALA A 54 2.34 1.37 -1.88
C ALA A 54 1.23 0.62 -1.11
N GLN A 55 0.30 -0.01 -1.84
CA GLN A 55 -0.74 -0.87 -1.24
C GLN A 55 -0.12 -2.05 -0.47
N VAL A 56 0.88 -2.71 -1.07
CA VAL A 56 1.61 -3.80 -0.40
C VAL A 56 2.29 -3.32 0.89
N SER A 57 2.84 -2.10 0.88
CA SER A 57 3.52 -1.51 2.05
C SER A 57 2.56 -1.18 3.22
N GLU A 58 1.26 -0.98 2.97
CA GLU A 58 0.25 -0.84 4.03
C GLU A 58 0.22 -2.10 4.89
N GLY A 59 0.19 -3.28 4.26
CA GLY A 59 0.17 -4.56 4.96
C GLY A 59 1.40 -4.78 5.84
N LEU A 60 2.57 -4.35 5.39
CA LEU A 60 3.79 -4.37 6.22
C LEU A 60 3.63 -3.50 7.47
N SER A 61 3.02 -2.33 7.33
CA SER A 61 2.80 -1.41 8.46
C SER A 61 1.78 -1.98 9.45
N LEU A 62 0.68 -2.57 8.95
CA LEU A 62 -0.35 -3.23 9.77
C LEU A 62 0.22 -4.45 10.52
N SER A 63 1.15 -5.19 9.91
CA SER A 63 1.77 -6.35 10.53
C SER A 63 2.71 -6.02 11.71
N SER A 64 3.08 -4.76 11.92
CA SER A 64 4.06 -4.36 12.93
C SER A 64 3.66 -4.76 14.35
N GLY A 65 2.38 -4.60 14.71
CA GLY A 65 1.87 -5.02 16.02
C GLY A 65 1.95 -6.54 16.22
N LEU A 66 1.62 -7.32 15.17
CA LEU A 66 1.73 -8.77 15.20
C LEU A 66 3.18 -9.24 15.27
N LYS A 67 4.13 -8.54 14.63
CA LYS A 67 5.56 -8.86 14.77
C LYS A 67 6.02 -8.77 16.22
N THR A 68 5.59 -7.72 16.92
CA THR A 68 5.88 -7.54 18.34
C THR A 68 5.25 -8.67 19.16
N ALA A 69 3.96 -8.94 18.99
CA ALA A 69 3.26 -9.99 19.73
C ALA A 69 3.89 -11.39 19.53
N VAL A 70 4.20 -11.76 18.28
CA VAL A 70 4.89 -13.02 17.98
C VAL A 70 6.30 -13.05 18.59
N GLY A 71 7.01 -11.93 18.55
CA GLY A 71 8.36 -11.82 19.13
C GLY A 71 8.39 -11.94 20.65
N ASP A 72 7.43 -11.31 21.33
CA ASP A 72 7.27 -11.39 22.78
C ASP A 72 6.88 -12.81 23.20
N PHE A 73 5.96 -13.45 22.45
CA PHE A 73 5.60 -14.84 22.68
C PHE A 73 6.79 -15.79 22.52
N TYR A 74 7.61 -15.59 21.48
CA TYR A 74 8.82 -16.39 21.29
C TYR A 74 9.82 -16.19 22.42
N SER A 75 10.03 -14.94 22.84
CA SER A 75 10.98 -14.60 23.91
C SER A 75 10.61 -15.19 25.27
N THR A 76 9.31 -15.41 25.51
CA THR A 76 8.82 -15.98 26.78
C THR A 76 8.71 -17.50 26.76
N THR A 77 8.37 -18.11 25.61
CA THR A 77 8.09 -19.55 25.51
C THR A 77 9.20 -20.35 24.83
N GLY A 78 10.10 -19.70 24.11
CA GLY A 78 11.15 -20.33 23.29
C GLY A 78 10.62 -21.00 22.01
N ARG A 79 9.35 -20.82 21.66
CA ARG A 79 8.73 -21.37 20.45
C ARG A 79 7.86 -20.35 19.74
N TRP A 80 7.62 -20.58 18.45
CA TRP A 80 6.73 -19.73 17.66
C TRP A 80 5.26 -19.99 18.02
N ALA A 81 4.46 -18.91 18.06
CA ALA A 81 3.02 -18.99 18.21
C ALA A 81 2.37 -19.67 17.01
N ALA A 82 1.43 -20.59 17.26
CA ALA A 82 0.72 -21.33 16.23
C ALA A 82 -0.18 -20.42 15.39
N ASP A 83 -0.85 -19.45 16.01
CA ASP A 83 -1.80 -18.53 15.41
C ASP A 83 -1.85 -17.15 16.10
N ASN A 84 -2.77 -16.27 15.67
CA ASN A 84 -2.95 -14.93 16.22
C ASN A 84 -3.39 -14.96 17.70
N ALA A 85 -4.27 -15.88 18.05
CA ALA A 85 -4.79 -16.01 19.41
C ALA A 85 -3.66 -16.37 20.37
N GLU A 86 -2.81 -17.33 20.00
CA GLU A 86 -1.65 -17.69 20.80
C GLU A 86 -0.63 -16.54 20.87
N ALA A 87 -0.37 -15.85 19.75
CA ALA A 87 0.58 -14.75 19.72
C ALA A 87 0.16 -13.57 20.59
N ILE A 88 -1.13 -13.23 20.61
CA ILE A 88 -1.65 -12.03 21.29
C ILE A 88 -2.12 -12.34 22.71
N CYS A 89 -2.81 -13.47 22.88
CA CYS A 89 -3.47 -13.83 24.13
C CYS A 89 -2.69 -14.90 24.92
N GLY A 90 -1.63 -15.48 24.36
CA GLY A 90 -0.80 -16.50 24.98
C GLY A 90 -1.39 -17.92 24.93
N GLN A 91 -2.57 -18.11 24.34
CA GLN A 91 -3.23 -19.42 24.24
C GLN A 91 -4.23 -19.49 23.06
N THR A 92 -4.44 -20.72 22.57
CA THR A 92 -5.48 -21.04 21.58
C THR A 92 -6.43 -22.10 22.15
N PRO A 93 -7.76 -21.90 22.12
CA PRO A 93 -8.47 -20.72 21.61
C PRO A 93 -8.25 -19.47 22.47
N ALA A 94 -8.44 -18.28 21.88
CA ALA A 94 -8.39 -17.03 22.63
C ALA A 94 -9.44 -17.03 23.77
N PRO A 95 -9.10 -16.53 24.97
CA PRO A 95 -10.07 -16.37 26.04
C PRO A 95 -11.08 -15.26 25.71
N ALA A 96 -12.27 -15.32 26.32
CA ALA A 96 -13.37 -14.39 26.02
C ALA A 96 -13.05 -12.90 26.26
N ASN A 97 -12.05 -12.59 27.08
CA ASN A 97 -11.58 -11.23 27.35
C ASN A 97 -10.48 -10.75 26.39
N CYS A 98 -9.99 -11.60 25.48
CA CYS A 98 -8.97 -11.27 24.50
C CYS A 98 -9.53 -11.45 23.09
N THR A 99 -10.25 -10.43 22.61
CA THR A 99 -10.97 -10.49 21.34
C THR A 99 -10.37 -9.60 20.26
N VAL A 100 -9.50 -8.65 20.62
CA VAL A 100 -8.94 -7.69 19.67
C VAL A 100 -7.69 -8.27 19.00
N GLY A 101 -7.73 -8.44 17.69
CA GLY A 101 -6.59 -8.90 16.88
C GLY A 101 -6.38 -10.41 16.89
N ALA A 102 -7.10 -11.14 17.77
CA ALA A 102 -6.97 -12.58 17.96
C ALA A 102 -7.52 -13.39 16.77
N ALA A 103 -8.47 -12.84 16.00
CA ALA A 103 -8.84 -13.41 14.70
C ALA A 103 -8.04 -12.76 13.58
N ALA A 104 -7.68 -13.52 12.55
CA ALA A 104 -6.97 -12.99 11.38
C ALA A 104 -7.75 -11.83 10.70
N THR A 105 -9.07 -11.93 10.71
CA THR A 105 -10.02 -10.94 10.17
C THR A 105 -10.20 -9.69 11.03
N ASP A 106 -9.61 -9.62 12.23
CA ASP A 106 -9.58 -8.39 13.01
C ASP A 106 -8.47 -7.45 12.51
N ASN A 107 -7.47 -8.02 11.83
CA ASN A 107 -6.28 -7.33 11.36
C ASN A 107 -6.46 -6.94 9.90
N THR A 108 -7.26 -5.90 9.66
CA THR A 108 -7.62 -5.45 8.29
C THR A 108 -7.23 -4.00 8.04
N GLY A 109 -7.15 -3.64 6.76
CA GLY A 109 -6.80 -2.29 6.30
C GLY A 109 -7.60 -1.90 5.07
N ASN A 110 -7.15 -0.84 4.38
CA ASN A 110 -7.78 -0.41 3.13
C ASN A 110 -7.55 -1.41 2.00
N TYR A 111 -6.41 -2.09 1.99
CA TYR A 111 -6.02 -3.05 0.95
C TYR A 111 -5.90 -4.49 1.47
N VAL A 112 -5.81 -4.65 2.80
CA VAL A 112 -5.61 -5.94 3.47
C VAL A 112 -6.93 -6.48 4.01
N SER A 113 -7.27 -7.72 3.64
CA SER A 113 -8.49 -8.41 4.07
C SER A 113 -8.32 -9.20 5.36
N GLN A 114 -7.10 -9.66 5.66
CA GLN A 114 -6.75 -10.33 6.91
C GLN A 114 -5.24 -10.42 7.08
N ILE A 115 -4.79 -10.58 8.32
CA ILE A 115 -3.42 -10.94 8.64
C ILE A 115 -3.44 -12.12 9.62
N ALA A 116 -2.98 -13.28 9.17
CA ALA A 116 -2.91 -14.50 9.95
C ALA A 116 -1.48 -14.77 10.42
N VAL A 117 -1.32 -15.35 11.61
CA VAL A 117 -0.09 -15.96 12.08
C VAL A 117 -0.20 -17.46 11.85
N GLN A 118 0.87 -18.07 11.36
CA GLN A 118 0.98 -19.50 11.20
C GLN A 118 2.37 -19.96 11.65
N THR A 119 2.46 -20.51 12.85
CA THR A 119 3.73 -20.98 13.44
C THR A 119 4.82 -19.88 13.36
N GLY A 120 4.47 -18.67 13.80
CA GLY A 120 5.32 -17.48 13.79
C GLY A 120 5.35 -16.71 12.46
N ASN A 121 5.05 -17.35 11.33
CA ASN A 121 4.96 -16.64 10.05
C ASN A 121 3.76 -15.72 10.04
N ILE A 122 3.93 -14.48 9.60
CA ILE A 122 2.82 -13.55 9.40
C ILE A 122 2.44 -13.59 7.92
N ILE A 123 1.18 -13.86 7.64
CA ILE A 123 0.59 -14.04 6.32
C ILE A 123 -0.41 -12.91 6.11
N ILE A 124 -0.09 -11.97 5.23
CA ILE A 124 -0.92 -10.82 4.89
C ILE A 124 -1.67 -11.15 3.61
N THR A 125 -2.99 -11.06 3.60
CA THR A 125 -3.81 -11.28 2.40
C THR A 125 -4.43 -9.96 1.92
N TYR A 126 -4.30 -9.69 0.62
CA TYR A 126 -4.86 -8.51 -0.03
C TYR A 126 -6.18 -8.84 -0.72
N SER A 127 -7.04 -7.84 -0.91
CA SER A 127 -8.34 -8.00 -1.56
C SER A 127 -8.74 -6.75 -2.34
N ALA A 128 -9.20 -6.93 -3.58
CA ALA A 128 -9.88 -5.92 -4.37
C ALA A 128 -11.40 -5.91 -4.13
N THR A 129 -11.92 -6.89 -3.37
CA THR A 129 -13.33 -6.97 -3.00
C THR A 129 -13.62 -6.10 -1.79
N ALA A 130 -14.75 -5.37 -1.85
CA ALA A 130 -15.22 -4.51 -0.76
C ALA A 130 -15.34 -5.29 0.57
N PRO A 131 -14.93 -4.69 1.71
CA PRO A 131 -14.62 -3.26 1.89
C PRO A 131 -13.22 -2.84 1.43
N GLN A 132 -12.33 -3.79 1.13
CA GLN A 132 -10.99 -3.48 0.63
C GLN A 132 -11.00 -2.94 -0.80
N LYS A 133 -9.93 -2.24 -1.15
CA LYS A 133 -9.78 -1.50 -2.42
C LYS A 133 -8.41 -1.75 -3.05
N ALA A 134 -7.83 -2.94 -2.82
CA ALA A 134 -6.55 -3.26 -3.43
C ALA A 134 -6.67 -3.26 -4.96
N SER A 135 -5.55 -3.07 -5.64
CA SER A 135 -5.49 -3.23 -7.08
C SER A 135 -5.84 -4.66 -7.47
N GLN A 136 -6.50 -4.81 -8.61
CA GLN A 136 -6.78 -6.12 -9.21
C GLN A 136 -5.51 -6.93 -9.48
N ALA A 137 -4.35 -6.26 -9.62
CA ALA A 137 -3.06 -6.93 -9.79
C ALA A 137 -2.62 -7.75 -8.57
N ILE A 138 -3.16 -7.47 -7.37
CA ILE A 138 -2.83 -8.13 -6.10
C ILE A 138 -4.07 -8.71 -5.39
N ASP A 139 -5.18 -8.90 -6.11
CA ASP A 139 -6.38 -9.47 -5.51
C ASP A 139 -6.15 -10.93 -5.07
N ALA A 140 -6.59 -11.25 -3.85
CA ALA A 140 -6.38 -12.54 -3.19
C ALA A 140 -4.91 -12.98 -3.05
N GLN A 141 -3.94 -12.11 -3.34
CA GLN A 141 -2.52 -12.40 -3.18
C GLN A 141 -2.05 -12.23 -1.74
N ILE A 142 -0.91 -12.83 -1.45
CA ILE A 142 -0.32 -13.02 -0.13
C ILE A 142 1.10 -12.45 -0.07
N LEU A 143 1.39 -11.73 1.02
CA LEU A 143 2.74 -11.40 1.45
C LEU A 143 3.04 -12.09 2.79
N THR A 144 4.10 -12.90 2.84
CA THR A 144 4.55 -13.53 4.08
C THR A 144 5.74 -12.78 4.68
N LEU A 145 5.77 -12.69 6.00
CA LEU A 145 6.93 -12.33 6.80
C LEU A 145 7.31 -13.53 7.66
N ARG A 146 8.55 -14.01 7.49
CA ARG A 146 9.05 -15.20 8.19
C ARG A 146 10.06 -14.76 9.26
N PRO A 147 9.85 -15.09 10.53
CA PRO A 147 10.84 -14.79 11.55
C PRO A 147 11.96 -15.83 11.51
N GLY A 148 13.16 -15.39 11.87
CA GLY A 148 14.31 -16.23 12.16
C GLY A 148 15.03 -15.71 13.39
N VAL A 149 15.72 -16.60 14.08
CA VAL A 149 16.48 -16.27 15.29
C VAL A 149 17.96 -16.51 15.06
N ASP A 150 18.79 -15.59 15.52
CA ASP A 150 20.24 -15.79 15.55
C ASP A 150 20.67 -16.60 16.78
N ALA A 151 21.97 -16.92 16.87
CA ALA A 151 22.53 -17.64 18.02
C ALA A 151 22.44 -16.87 19.35
N ALA A 152 22.23 -15.55 19.31
CA ALA A 152 22.04 -14.71 20.49
C ALA A 152 20.56 -14.58 20.89
N GLY A 153 19.63 -15.18 20.13
CA GLY A 153 18.20 -15.11 20.36
C GLY A 153 17.51 -13.87 19.80
N ASN A 154 18.19 -13.06 18.98
CA ASN A 154 17.58 -11.90 18.34
C ASN A 154 16.69 -12.34 17.18
N ILE A 155 15.48 -11.79 17.12
CA ILE A 155 14.51 -12.09 16.08
C ILE A 155 14.72 -11.15 14.88
N THR A 156 14.95 -11.73 13.72
CA THR A 156 15.04 -11.02 12.43
C THR A 156 13.92 -11.49 11.50
N TRP A 157 13.24 -10.54 10.87
CA TRP A 157 12.12 -10.82 9.96
C TRP A 157 12.57 -10.78 8.51
N VAL A 158 12.39 -11.89 7.79
CA VAL A 158 12.62 -12.00 6.36
C VAL A 158 11.29 -11.81 5.64
N CYS A 159 11.24 -10.83 4.74
CA CYS A 159 10.00 -10.50 4.02
C CYS A 159 9.95 -11.12 2.64
N GLY A 160 8.79 -11.66 2.27
CA GLY A 160 8.50 -12.07 0.90
C GLY A 160 9.48 -13.10 0.38
N THR A 161 10.17 -12.72 -0.70
CA THR A 161 11.16 -13.55 -1.40
C THR A 161 12.60 -13.18 -1.06
N ALA A 162 12.80 -12.31 -0.05
CA ALA A 162 14.12 -11.97 0.46
C ALA A 162 14.91 -13.21 0.89
N THR A 163 16.21 -13.21 0.64
CA THR A 163 17.07 -14.33 1.03
C THR A 163 17.31 -14.27 2.53
N ALA A 164 16.97 -15.35 3.25
CA ALA A 164 17.26 -15.42 4.67
C ALA A 164 18.78 -15.46 4.91
N PRO A 165 19.32 -14.63 5.81
CA PRO A 165 20.71 -14.75 6.24
C PRO A 165 21.00 -16.15 6.78
N SER A 166 22.14 -16.72 6.41
CA SER A 166 22.56 -18.07 6.81
C SER A 166 22.82 -18.23 8.31
N SER A 167 22.97 -17.11 9.03
CA SER A 167 23.13 -17.08 10.49
C SER A 167 21.81 -17.26 11.26
N LEU A 168 20.66 -17.27 10.58
CA LEU A 168 19.35 -17.38 11.22
C LEU A 168 18.83 -18.82 11.17
N THR A 169 18.28 -19.29 12.28
CA THR A 169 17.38 -20.44 12.31
C THR A 169 15.98 -19.95 12.01
N MET A 170 15.52 -20.18 10.78
CA MET A 170 14.21 -19.70 10.31
C MET A 170 13.06 -20.54 10.87
N ALA A 171 11.90 -19.90 11.09
CA ALA A 171 10.66 -20.62 11.28
C ALA A 171 10.34 -21.51 10.07
N THR A 172 9.63 -22.61 10.34
CA THR A 172 9.12 -23.51 9.29
C THR A 172 8.40 -22.71 8.22
N ALA A 173 8.60 -23.07 6.95
CA ALA A 173 7.96 -22.36 5.85
C ALA A 173 6.43 -22.38 6.01
N PRO A 174 5.74 -21.26 5.70
CA PRO A 174 4.27 -21.23 5.72
C PRO A 174 3.72 -22.21 4.68
N THR A 175 2.48 -22.65 4.88
CA THR A 175 1.77 -23.45 3.86
C THR A 175 1.42 -22.62 2.62
N THR A 176 1.26 -21.31 2.80
CA THR A 176 0.97 -20.34 1.74
C THR A 176 2.08 -19.29 1.69
N PRO A 177 3.09 -19.47 0.80
CA PRO A 177 4.17 -18.50 0.63
C PRO A 177 3.69 -17.25 -0.13
N THR A 178 4.54 -16.24 -0.21
CA THR A 178 4.31 -15.06 -1.04
C THR A 178 4.11 -15.42 -2.50
N ASP A 179 3.03 -14.93 -3.09
CA ASP A 179 2.67 -15.08 -4.51
C ASP A 179 2.64 -13.73 -5.27
N ILE A 180 2.79 -12.61 -4.57
CA ILE A 180 2.90 -11.27 -5.16
C ILE A 180 4.15 -11.19 -6.05
N GLU A 181 3.97 -10.69 -7.26
CA GLU A 181 5.07 -10.52 -8.20
C GLU A 181 6.13 -9.55 -7.67
N SER A 182 7.41 -9.88 -7.90
CA SER A 182 8.56 -9.12 -7.38
C SER A 182 8.58 -7.64 -7.78
N ARG A 183 7.95 -7.29 -8.91
CA ARG A 183 7.79 -5.88 -9.32
C ARG A 183 6.94 -5.08 -8.33
N TYR A 184 5.95 -5.71 -7.69
CA TYR A 184 5.03 -5.09 -6.74
C TYR A 184 5.55 -5.13 -5.29
N LEU A 185 6.60 -5.92 -5.02
CA LEU A 185 7.19 -6.00 -3.69
C LEU A 185 8.09 -4.79 -3.37
N PRO A 186 8.02 -4.23 -2.15
CA PRO A 186 9.01 -3.27 -1.67
C PRO A 186 10.44 -3.83 -1.68
N ALA A 187 11.45 -2.95 -1.67
CA ALA A 187 12.85 -3.36 -1.71
C ALA A 187 13.21 -4.32 -0.57
N SER A 188 12.70 -4.09 0.63
CA SER A 188 12.90 -4.94 1.81
C SER A 188 12.34 -6.36 1.70
N CYS A 189 11.50 -6.65 0.69
CA CYS A 189 10.85 -7.94 0.50
C CYS A 189 11.37 -8.72 -0.71
N LYS A 190 12.44 -8.21 -1.35
CA LYS A 190 13.06 -8.81 -2.55
C LYS A 190 14.59 -8.93 -2.47
N ILE A 191 15.24 -8.27 -1.50
CA ILE A 191 16.69 -8.29 -1.31
C ILE A 191 17.08 -9.17 -0.14
#